data_AF-A0A914NKH4-F1
#
_entry.id   AF-A0A914NKH4-F1
#
_cell.length_a   1.000
_cell.length_b   1.000
_cell.length_c   1.000
_cell.angle_alpha   90.00
_cell.angle_beta   90.00
_cell.angle_gamma   90.00
#
_symmetry.space_group_name_H-M   'P 1'
#
loop_
_entity.id
_entity.type
_entity.pdbx_description
1 polymer ?
#
loop_
_entity_poly.entity_id
_entity_poly.type
_entity_poly.pdbx_seq_one_letter_code
_entity_poly.pdbx_strand_id
1 'polypeptide(L)'
;MLIYYLQRCSPPILPFLQQQEKKEEEDNNNSFKIVEGWKVYYTKDINLIKQKFQSKFTSNKQTLAELFLNFLHFYGYKFCIHSNIVQIRVNGIYDKIQAKLPMRRKIYVEDPFDLNHNLTAGVYSENLNYFIKCCQKPIIGLRQLDKEIFSLNEVSSDNNKLQNEKLKMDFTSIISMYRPTEKNQKYPNRQEFQQII
;
A
#
# COMPACT_ATOMS: atom_id res chain seq x y z
N MET A 1 4.43 6.86 2.00
CA MET A 1 3.61 5.64 2.23
C MET A 1 2.32 5.63 1.40
N LEU A 2 1.44 6.63 1.49
CA LEU A 2 0.22 6.65 0.67
C LEU A 2 0.50 6.64 -0.84
N ILE A 3 1.40 7.50 -1.32
CA ILE A 3 1.80 7.54 -2.74
C ILE A 3 2.31 6.16 -3.20
N TYR A 4 3.19 5.55 -2.40
CA TYR A 4 3.73 4.20 -2.64
C TYR A 4 2.63 3.16 -2.81
N TYR A 5 1.62 3.19 -1.94
CA TYR A 5 0.47 2.29 -2.00
C TYR A 5 -0.36 2.52 -3.26
N LEU A 6 -0.73 3.77 -3.56
CA LEU A 6 -1.55 4.12 -4.72
C LEU A 6 -0.88 3.78 -6.05
N GLN A 7 0.46 3.91 -6.12
CA GLN A 7 1.25 3.47 -7.28
C GLN A 7 1.24 1.94 -7.47
N ARG A 8 0.94 1.17 -6.43
CA ARG A 8 0.96 -0.31 -6.40
C ARG A 8 -0.43 -0.93 -6.30
N CYS A 9 -1.49 -0.11 -6.36
CA CYS A 9 -2.82 -0.61 -6.62
C CYS A 9 -2.83 -1.35 -7.97
N SER A 10 -3.76 -2.29 -8.11
CA SER A 10 -4.01 -2.98 -9.38
C SER A 10 -5.50 -2.83 -9.71
N PRO A 11 -5.89 -1.98 -10.67
CA PRO A 11 -5.04 -1.10 -11.49
C PRO A 11 -4.38 0.05 -10.68
N PRO A 12 -3.20 0.54 -11.06
CA PRO A 12 -2.49 1.59 -10.32
C PRO A 12 -3.19 2.94 -10.46
N ILE A 13 -3.24 3.71 -9.37
CA ILE A 13 -3.92 5.01 -9.31
C ILE A 13 -2.97 6.16 -9.63
N LEU A 14 -1.72 6.06 -9.17
CA LEU A 14 -0.70 7.07 -9.40
C LEU A 14 0.41 6.56 -10.32
N PRO A 15 0.94 7.39 -11.22
CA PRO A 15 2.12 7.08 -12.01
C PRO A 15 3.42 7.20 -11.20
N PHE A 16 4.51 6.68 -11.77
CA PHE A 16 5.88 6.92 -11.30
C PHE A 16 6.49 8.10 -12.08
N LEU A 17 6.52 9.28 -11.48
CA LEU A 17 6.92 10.52 -12.17
C LEU A 17 8.43 10.62 -12.42
N GLN A 18 9.24 9.91 -11.62
CA GLN A 18 10.70 9.93 -11.66
C GLN A 18 11.29 8.76 -12.46
N GLN A 19 10.44 7.89 -13.01
CA GLN A 19 10.91 6.78 -13.81
C GLN A 19 11.46 7.31 -15.12
N GLN A 20 12.79 7.34 -15.22
CA GLN A 20 13.49 7.71 -16.45
C GLN A 20 13.27 6.60 -17.49
N GLU A 21 12.87 6.97 -18.69
CA GLU A 21 13.04 6.08 -19.83
C GLU A 21 14.52 6.06 -20.19
N LYS A 22 15.02 4.88 -20.56
CA LYS A 22 16.26 4.77 -21.32
C LYS A 22 16.03 5.45 -22.67
N LYS A 23 16.10 6.77 -22.71
CA LYS A 23 16.46 7.45 -23.95
C LYS A 23 17.95 7.22 -24.09
N GLU A 24 18.28 6.15 -24.81
CA GLU A 24 19.58 6.04 -25.45
C GLU A 24 19.82 7.36 -26.17
N GLU A 25 20.91 8.03 -25.80
CA GLU A 25 21.70 8.92 -26.65
C GLU A 25 20.90 9.78 -27.63
N GLU A 26 20.41 10.97 -27.24
CA GLU A 26 20.15 12.01 -28.26
C GLU A 26 20.09 13.46 -27.75
N ASP A 27 19.88 13.73 -26.46
CA ASP A 27 19.90 15.12 -25.97
C ASP A 27 21.20 15.44 -25.22
N ASN A 28 22.27 15.73 -25.98
CA ASN A 28 23.56 16.24 -25.50
C ASN A 28 23.46 17.58 -24.69
N ASN A 29 22.26 18.15 -24.53
CA ASN A 29 22.04 19.42 -23.85
C ASN A 29 21.08 19.37 -22.65
N ASN A 30 20.53 18.21 -22.28
CA ASN A 30 19.62 18.13 -21.12
C ASN A 30 20.41 17.71 -19.87
N SER A 31 21.18 18.65 -19.31
CA SER A 31 21.82 18.45 -18.02
C SER A 31 20.72 18.17 -17.00
N PHE A 32 20.63 16.93 -16.51
CA PHE A 32 19.71 16.61 -15.42
C PHE A 32 19.99 17.60 -14.29
N LYS A 33 18.96 18.32 -13.83
CA LYS A 33 19.11 19.23 -12.70
C LYS A 33 19.57 18.40 -11.49
N ILE A 34 20.78 18.70 -11.03
CA ILE A 34 21.39 18.08 -9.86
C ILE A 34 21.38 19.14 -8.74
N VAL A 35 20.89 18.75 -7.57
CA VAL A 35 20.92 19.57 -6.35
C VAL A 35 21.57 18.72 -5.28
N GLU A 36 22.66 19.21 -4.68
CA GLU A 36 23.41 18.49 -3.62
C GLU A 36 23.82 17.06 -4.01
N GLY A 37 24.18 16.83 -5.29
CA GLY A 37 24.56 15.52 -5.79
C GLY A 37 23.39 14.59 -6.15
N TRP A 38 22.14 15.03 -5.95
CA TRP A 38 20.94 14.26 -6.26
C TRP A 38 20.27 14.71 -7.56
N LYS A 39 19.85 13.74 -8.38
CA LYS A 39 19.03 14.01 -9.57
C LYS A 39 17.61 14.38 -9.14
N VAL A 40 17.21 15.64 -9.31
CA VAL A 40 15.88 16.12 -8.92
C VAL A 40 14.87 16.12 -10.08
N TYR A 41 15.08 15.25 -11.05
CA TYR A 41 14.22 15.13 -12.22
C TYR A 41 12.89 14.44 -11.86
N TYR A 42 11.80 14.98 -12.40
CA TYR A 42 10.51 14.32 -12.51
C TYR A 42 9.76 14.88 -13.72
N THR A 43 8.88 14.08 -14.31
CA THR A 43 8.06 14.50 -15.44
C THR A 43 7.04 15.54 -14.97
N LYS A 44 7.08 16.74 -15.56
CA LYS A 44 6.11 17.83 -15.32
C LYS A 44 5.02 17.92 -16.39
N ASP A 45 5.28 17.35 -17.56
CA ASP A 45 4.36 17.39 -18.69
C ASP A 45 3.15 16.50 -18.42
N ILE A 46 2.02 17.14 -18.13
CA ILE A 46 0.75 16.48 -17.84
C ILE A 46 0.24 15.70 -19.04
N ASN A 47 0.46 16.18 -20.27
CA ASN A 47 0.01 15.49 -21.47
C ASN A 47 0.80 14.20 -21.67
N LEU A 48 2.12 14.26 -21.47
CA LEU A 48 2.98 13.08 -21.50
C LEU A 48 2.61 12.07 -20.41
N ILE A 49 2.34 12.54 -19.18
CA ILE A 49 1.88 11.70 -18.07
C ILE A 49 0.55 11.03 -18.42
N LYS A 50 -0.41 11.80 -18.94
CA LYS A 50 -1.71 11.29 -19.37
C LYS A 50 -1.55 10.25 -20.46
N GLN A 51 -0.78 10.51 -21.51
CA GLN A 51 -0.54 9.57 -22.60
C GLN A 51 0.09 8.26 -22.10
N LYS A 52 1.13 8.35 -21.27
CA LYS A 52 1.85 7.16 -20.75
C LYS A 52 1.05 6.36 -19.74
N PHE A 53 0.20 7.02 -18.96
CA PHE A 53 -0.61 6.40 -17.91
C PHE A 53 -2.09 6.28 -18.29
N GLN A 54 -2.47 6.58 -19.53
CA GLN A 54 -3.88 6.77 -19.92
C GLN A 54 -4.72 5.52 -19.71
N SER A 55 -4.19 4.36 -20.12
CA SER A 55 -4.85 3.07 -19.96
C SER A 55 -5.00 2.64 -18.49
N LYS A 56 -4.25 3.26 -17.58
CA LYS A 56 -4.22 2.95 -16.15
C LYS A 56 -5.00 3.96 -15.29
N PHE A 57 -5.02 5.24 -15.66
CA PHE A 57 -5.69 6.34 -14.95
C PHE A 57 -7.19 6.07 -14.67
N THR A 58 -7.89 5.45 -15.63
CA THR A 58 -9.36 5.33 -15.61
C THR A 58 -9.86 3.94 -15.25
N SER A 59 -8.95 3.01 -15.00
CA SER A 59 -9.30 1.59 -14.84
C SER A 59 -9.60 1.21 -13.39
N ASN A 60 -9.05 1.95 -12.41
CA ASN A 60 -9.35 1.71 -11.02
C ASN A 60 -10.71 2.34 -10.65
N LYS A 61 -11.69 1.51 -10.29
CA LYS A 61 -13.04 1.91 -9.90
C LYS A 61 -13.29 1.81 -8.38
N GLN A 62 -12.24 1.62 -7.59
CA GLN A 62 -12.36 1.50 -6.15
C GLN A 62 -12.86 2.82 -5.56
N THR A 63 -13.81 2.72 -4.65
CA THR A 63 -14.30 3.84 -3.85
C THR A 63 -13.23 4.32 -2.88
N LEU A 64 -13.39 5.54 -2.36
CA LEU A 64 -12.48 6.09 -1.36
C LEU A 64 -12.39 5.21 -0.10
N ALA A 65 -13.51 4.64 0.33
CA ALA A 65 -13.56 3.76 1.49
C ALA A 65 -12.78 2.46 1.24
N GLU A 66 -12.94 1.84 0.06
CA GLU A 66 -12.18 0.65 -0.33
C GLU A 66 -10.67 0.95 -0.42
N LEU A 67 -10.28 2.12 -0.94
CA LEU A 67 -8.86 2.51 -1.00
C LEU A 67 -8.28 2.73 0.38
N PHE A 68 -9.01 3.41 1.26
CA PHE A 68 -8.58 3.63 2.63
C PHE A 68 -8.44 2.30 3.38
N LEU A 69 -9.41 1.41 3.28
CA LEU A 69 -9.37 0.12 3.97
C LEU A 69 -8.29 -0.79 3.39
N ASN A 70 -8.11 -0.79 2.06
CA ASN A 70 -7.04 -1.54 1.42
C ASN A 70 -5.65 -0.96 1.73
N PHE A 71 -5.51 0.35 1.97
CA PHE A 71 -4.28 0.95 2.47
C PHE A 71 -3.93 0.42 3.87
N LEU A 72 -4.92 0.37 4.78
CA LEU A 72 -4.73 -0.19 6.12
C LEU A 72 -4.40 -1.69 6.06
N HIS A 73 -5.13 -2.46 5.25
CA HIS A 73 -4.86 -3.88 5.03
C HIS A 73 -3.46 -4.11 4.43
N PHE A 74 -3.05 -3.26 3.48
CA PHE A 74 -1.76 -3.34 2.84
C PHE A 74 -0.62 -3.22 3.86
N TYR A 75 -0.62 -2.17 4.68
CA TYR A 75 0.44 -1.97 5.68
C TYR A 75 0.27 -2.84 6.93
N GLY A 76 -0.94 -3.34 7.22
CA GLY A 76 -1.18 -4.25 8.33
C GLY A 76 -0.84 -5.71 8.06
N TYR A 77 -0.91 -6.16 6.79
CA TYR A 77 -0.84 -7.58 6.46
C TYR A 77 -0.05 -7.93 5.19
N LYS A 78 -0.04 -7.08 4.16
CA LYS A 78 0.58 -7.44 2.85
C LYS A 78 2.01 -6.95 2.69
N PHE A 79 2.34 -5.79 3.25
CA PHE A 79 3.64 -5.17 3.08
C PHE A 79 4.67 -5.78 4.04
N CYS A 80 5.71 -6.38 3.50
CA CYS A 80 6.84 -6.90 4.29
C CYS A 80 7.69 -5.75 4.84
N ILE A 81 7.30 -5.20 5.99
CA ILE A 81 7.88 -3.97 6.54
C ILE A 81 9.38 -4.07 6.84
N HIS A 82 9.83 -5.26 7.23
CA HIS A 82 11.22 -5.54 7.60
C HIS A 82 12.15 -5.69 6.40
N SER A 83 11.66 -6.15 5.25
CA SER A 83 12.49 -6.39 4.05
C SER A 83 12.34 -5.30 3.01
N ASN A 84 11.13 -4.77 2.82
CA ASN A 84 10.82 -3.91 1.69
C ASN A 84 11.04 -2.43 2.02
N ILE A 85 11.34 -1.67 0.99
CA ILE A 85 11.54 -0.22 1.03
C ILE A 85 10.29 0.47 0.47
N VAL A 86 9.83 1.50 1.17
CA VAL A 86 8.78 2.38 0.67
C VAL A 86 9.43 3.45 -0.22
N GLN A 87 9.51 3.17 -1.52
CA GLN A 87 10.01 4.08 -2.56
C GLN A 87 8.98 4.41 -3.65
N ILE A 88 8.97 5.65 -4.13
CA ILE A 88 7.98 6.14 -5.10
C ILE A 88 8.56 6.45 -6.49
N ARG A 89 9.84 6.15 -6.71
CA ARG A 89 10.59 6.52 -7.92
C ARG A 89 10.38 5.56 -9.08
N VAL A 90 10.45 4.26 -8.79
CA VAL A 90 10.50 3.21 -9.81
C VAL A 90 9.39 2.20 -9.64
N ASN A 91 8.85 1.72 -10.77
CA ASN A 91 7.92 0.60 -10.76
C ASN A 91 8.64 -0.68 -10.34
N GLY A 92 8.20 -1.29 -9.25
CA GLY A 92 8.78 -2.50 -8.69
C GLY A 92 8.77 -2.55 -7.17
N ILE A 93 8.95 -3.75 -6.65
CA ILE A 93 9.26 -3.96 -5.24
C ILE A 93 10.77 -3.82 -5.09
N TYR A 94 11.19 -2.99 -4.15
CA TYR A 94 12.59 -2.81 -3.83
C TYR A 94 12.80 -3.26 -2.39
N ASP A 95 13.79 -4.11 -2.17
CA ASP A 95 14.12 -4.64 -0.85
C ASP A 95 15.46 -4.07 -0.35
N LYS A 96 15.67 -4.18 0.97
CA LYS A 96 16.89 -3.68 1.62
C LYS A 96 18.14 -4.43 1.19
N ILE A 97 18.01 -5.68 0.72
CA ILE A 97 19.15 -6.49 0.26
C ILE A 97 19.69 -5.91 -1.04
N GLN A 98 18.81 -5.72 -2.02
CA GLN A 98 19.11 -5.11 -3.32
C GLN A 98 19.66 -3.70 -3.15
N ALA A 99 19.13 -2.94 -2.20
CA ALA A 99 19.60 -1.59 -1.87
C ALA A 99 20.85 -1.54 -1.00
N LYS A 100 21.40 -2.70 -0.56
CA LYS A 100 22.53 -2.81 0.39
C LYS A 100 22.33 -1.99 1.68
N LEU A 101 21.09 -1.93 2.16
CA LEU A 101 20.70 -1.19 3.36
C LEU A 101 20.72 -2.09 4.61
N PRO A 102 21.03 -1.55 5.81
CA PRO A 102 21.03 -2.33 7.04
C PRO A 102 19.65 -2.88 7.41
N MET A 103 19.57 -4.19 7.69
CA MET A 103 18.34 -4.87 8.12
C MET A 103 17.84 -4.47 9.51
N ARG A 104 18.72 -3.93 10.36
CA ARG A 104 18.37 -3.47 11.72
C ARG A 104 17.24 -2.44 11.77
N ARG A 105 17.03 -1.66 10.69
CA ARG A 105 15.95 -0.68 10.64
C ARG A 105 14.64 -1.37 10.27
N LYS A 106 13.64 -1.33 11.15
CA LYS A 106 12.39 -2.10 10.99
C LYS A 106 11.48 -1.57 9.89
N ILE A 107 11.49 -0.28 9.60
CA ILE A 107 10.83 0.35 8.45
C ILE A 107 11.82 1.27 7.73
N TYR A 108 11.75 1.30 6.41
CA TYR A 108 12.57 2.18 5.59
C TYR A 108 11.67 2.89 4.57
N VAL A 109 11.50 4.19 4.76
CA VAL A 109 10.80 5.08 3.83
C VAL A 109 11.85 5.97 3.20
N GLU A 110 12.07 5.77 1.91
CA GLU A 110 13.10 6.47 1.16
C GLU A 110 12.59 7.83 0.69
N ASP A 111 13.44 8.84 0.77
CA ASP A 111 13.16 10.12 0.12
C ASP A 111 13.19 9.97 -1.42
N PRO A 112 12.29 10.64 -2.16
CA PRO A 112 12.27 10.57 -3.62
C PRO A 112 13.51 11.15 -4.29
N PHE A 113 14.31 11.98 -3.63
CA PHE A 113 15.50 12.59 -4.21
C PHE A 113 16.77 12.21 -3.46
N ASP A 114 16.79 12.37 -2.13
CA ASP A 114 17.92 11.99 -1.31
C ASP A 114 17.87 10.49 -0.95
N LEU A 115 18.50 9.66 -1.77
CA LEU A 115 18.41 8.19 -1.61
C LEU A 115 19.13 7.66 -0.37
N ASN A 116 19.96 8.49 0.28
CA ASN A 116 20.59 8.14 1.55
C ASN A 116 19.69 8.46 2.74
N HIS A 117 18.64 9.25 2.53
CA HIS A 117 17.74 9.70 3.58
C HIS A 117 16.58 8.72 3.79
N ASN A 118 16.58 8.12 4.99
CA ASN A 118 15.44 7.37 5.49
C ASN A 118 14.53 8.27 6.33
N LEU A 119 13.36 8.60 5.82
CA LEU A 119 12.35 9.43 6.48
C LEU A 119 11.83 8.82 7.79
N THR A 120 12.04 7.52 8.01
CA THR A 120 11.67 6.82 9.25
C THR A 120 12.86 6.47 10.13
N ALA A 121 14.00 7.17 9.99
CA ALA A 121 15.20 6.91 10.79
C ALA A 121 14.98 7.06 12.31
N GLY A 122 14.08 7.95 12.73
CA GLY A 122 13.71 8.18 14.13
C GLY A 122 12.55 7.32 14.65
N VAL A 123 12.02 6.40 13.85
CA VAL A 123 10.87 5.57 14.26
C VAL A 123 11.36 4.38 15.10
N TYR A 124 11.02 4.39 16.38
CA TYR A 124 11.27 3.29 17.29
C TYR A 124 10.41 2.06 17.00
N SER A 125 10.86 0.91 17.50
CA SER A 125 10.22 -0.40 17.32
C SER A 125 8.79 -0.43 17.85
N GLU A 126 8.58 0.19 19.00
CA GLU A 126 7.33 0.24 19.74
C GLU A 126 6.30 1.04 18.95
N ASN A 127 6.73 2.19 18.40
CA ASN A 127 5.92 3.05 17.55
C ASN A 127 5.53 2.35 16.26
N LEU A 128 6.46 1.60 15.65
CA LEU A 128 6.16 0.82 14.45
C LEU A 128 5.15 -0.30 14.73
N ASN A 129 5.35 -1.04 15.82
CA ASN A 129 4.42 -2.09 16.25
C ASN A 129 3.03 -1.51 16.54
N TYR A 130 2.98 -0.34 17.18
CA TYR A 130 1.73 0.37 17.41
C TYR A 130 1.06 0.77 16.08
N PHE A 131 1.81 1.35 15.14
CA PHE A 131 1.32 1.68 13.80
C PHE A 131 0.71 0.46 13.07
N ILE A 132 1.41 -0.68 13.08
CA ILE A 132 0.92 -1.92 12.47
C ILE A 132 -0.38 -2.36 13.14
N LYS A 133 -0.45 -2.36 14.48
CA LYS A 133 -1.67 -2.69 15.22
C LYS A 133 -2.82 -1.75 14.86
N CYS A 134 -2.58 -0.46 14.73
CA CYS A 134 -3.59 0.52 14.30
C CYS A 134 -4.09 0.24 12.88
N CYS A 135 -3.23 -0.21 11.97
CA CYS A 135 -3.65 -0.63 10.63
C CYS A 135 -4.48 -1.93 10.66
N GLN A 136 -4.16 -2.86 11.56
CA GLN A 136 -4.84 -4.16 11.66
C GLN A 136 -6.21 -4.09 12.35
N LYS A 137 -6.36 -3.26 13.39
CA LYS A 137 -7.58 -3.19 14.22
C LYS A 137 -8.86 -2.96 13.42
N PRO A 138 -8.95 -2.00 12.48
CA PRO A 138 -10.16 -1.80 11.68
C PRO A 138 -10.53 -3.03 10.85
N ILE A 139 -9.54 -3.73 10.29
CA ILE A 139 -9.74 -4.96 9.50
C ILE A 139 -10.27 -6.09 10.39
N ILE A 140 -9.71 -6.24 11.59
CA ILE A 140 -10.17 -7.24 12.57
C ILE A 140 -11.59 -6.92 13.03
N GLY A 141 -11.88 -5.64 13.33
CA GLY A 141 -13.20 -5.18 13.74
C GLY A 141 -14.27 -5.46 12.68
N LEU A 142 -13.98 -5.14 11.41
CA LEU A 142 -14.89 -5.47 10.30
C LEU A 142 -15.13 -6.98 10.20
N ARG A 143 -14.07 -7.80 10.24
CA ARG A 143 -14.23 -9.27 10.23
C ARG A 143 -15.08 -9.82 11.38
N GLN A 144 -15.07 -9.16 12.54
CA GLN A 144 -15.89 -9.56 13.67
C GLN A 144 -17.36 -9.17 13.45
N LEU A 145 -17.63 -7.96 12.96
CA LEU A 145 -18.97 -7.53 12.56
C LEU A 145 -19.56 -8.48 11.50
N ASP A 146 -18.75 -8.95 10.55
CA ASP A 146 -19.19 -9.90 9.52
C ASP A 146 -19.70 -11.22 10.10
N LYS A 147 -19.01 -11.72 11.13
CA LYS A 147 -19.41 -12.94 11.85
C LYS A 147 -20.68 -12.71 12.63
N GLU A 148 -20.81 -11.56 13.29
CA GLU A 148 -22.00 -11.19 14.05
C GLU A 148 -23.22 -11.04 13.12
N ILE A 149 -23.09 -10.31 12.00
CA ILE A 149 -24.14 -10.16 10.98
C ILE A 149 -24.53 -11.52 10.39
N PHE A 150 -23.56 -12.39 10.09
CA PHE A 150 -23.84 -13.73 9.57
C PHE A 150 -24.57 -14.60 10.61
N SER A 151 -24.16 -14.56 11.88
CA SER A 151 -24.85 -15.26 12.97
C SER A 151 -26.27 -14.73 13.22
N LEU A 152 -26.49 -13.41 13.11
CA LEU A 152 -27.82 -12.81 13.25
C LEU A 152 -28.72 -13.20 12.08
N ASN A 153 -28.17 -13.28 10.86
CA ASN A 153 -28.91 -13.67 9.66
C ASN A 153 -29.29 -15.16 9.65
N GLU A 154 -28.45 -16.05 10.21
CA GLU A 154 -28.82 -17.45 10.44
C GLU A 154 -30.00 -17.57 11.42
N VAL A 155 -30.02 -16.74 12.47
CA VAL A 155 -31.11 -16.70 13.47
C VAL A 155 -32.39 -16.04 12.92
N SER A 156 -32.28 -15.07 12.00
CA SER A 156 -33.44 -14.37 11.43
C SER A 156 -34.08 -15.07 10.21
N SER A 157 -33.61 -16.26 9.84
CA SER A 157 -34.23 -17.07 8.76
C SER A 157 -35.69 -17.44 9.04
N ASP A 158 -36.21 -17.18 10.25
CA ASP A 158 -37.62 -17.32 10.60
C ASP A 158 -38.46 -16.04 10.59
N ASN A 159 -37.93 -14.83 10.35
CA ASN A 159 -38.79 -13.63 10.27
C ASN A 159 -38.26 -12.52 9.35
N ASN A 160 -38.85 -12.44 8.16
CA ASN A 160 -38.71 -11.31 7.24
C ASN A 160 -39.42 -10.05 7.77
N LYS A 161 -38.65 -8.99 8.06
CA LYS A 161 -38.89 -7.61 7.59
C LYS A 161 -37.97 -6.61 8.31
N LEU A 162 -36.95 -6.12 7.60
CA LEU A 162 -36.67 -4.69 7.60
C LEU A 162 -35.92 -4.31 6.32
N GLN A 163 -36.68 -3.74 5.38
CA GLN A 163 -36.13 -3.15 4.17
C GLN A 163 -35.95 -1.65 4.40
N ASN A 164 -34.83 -1.14 3.90
CA ASN A 164 -34.59 0.23 3.46
C ASN A 164 -34.13 1.26 4.51
N GLU A 165 -32.84 1.20 4.84
CA GLU A 165 -31.97 2.34 4.57
C GLU A 165 -30.81 1.85 3.70
N LYS A 166 -30.81 2.27 2.43
CA LYS A 166 -29.76 1.91 1.47
C LYS A 166 -28.50 2.67 1.89
N LEU A 167 -27.69 2.08 2.76
CA LEU A 167 -26.35 2.58 3.06
C LEU A 167 -25.65 2.85 1.72
N LYS A 168 -25.21 4.10 1.51
CA LYS A 168 -24.50 4.54 0.30
C LYS A 168 -23.25 3.72 -0.02
N MET A 169 -22.79 2.91 0.93
CA MET A 169 -21.68 1.99 0.83
C MET A 169 -22.20 0.56 0.94
N ASP A 170 -21.88 -0.28 -0.05
CA ASP A 170 -22.12 -1.72 0.02
C ASP A 170 -21.12 -2.36 0.98
N PHE A 171 -21.42 -2.23 2.27
CA PHE A 171 -20.61 -2.81 3.35
C PHE A 171 -20.46 -4.31 3.15
N THR A 172 -21.50 -5.02 2.70
CA THR A 172 -21.46 -6.47 2.46
C THR A 172 -20.38 -6.86 1.46
N SER A 173 -20.24 -6.12 0.35
CA SER A 173 -19.16 -6.32 -0.61
C SER A 173 -17.77 -6.04 -0.01
N ILE A 174 -17.60 -4.94 0.73
CA ILE A 174 -16.33 -4.58 1.38
C ILE A 174 -15.89 -5.65 2.38
N ILE A 175 -16.82 -6.07 3.23
CA ILE A 175 -16.71 -7.10 4.25
C ILE A 175 -16.24 -8.42 3.62
N SER A 176 -16.90 -8.85 2.55
CA SER A 176 -16.59 -10.11 1.87
C SER A 176 -15.15 -10.17 1.34
N MET A 177 -14.55 -9.02 0.96
CA MET A 177 -13.16 -8.92 0.49
C MET A 177 -12.13 -9.34 1.55
N TYR A 178 -12.46 -9.21 2.83
CA TYR A 178 -11.56 -9.55 3.95
C TYR A 178 -11.93 -10.86 4.65
N ARG A 179 -12.93 -11.60 4.12
CA ARG A 179 -13.29 -12.93 4.60
C ARG A 179 -12.09 -13.88 4.45
N PRO A 180 -11.79 -14.73 5.45
CA PRO A 180 -10.72 -15.71 5.32
C PRO A 180 -11.08 -16.71 4.20
N THR A 181 -10.42 -16.63 3.05
CA THR A 181 -10.48 -17.68 2.02
C THR A 181 -9.56 -18.82 2.43
N GLU A 182 -10.02 -20.07 2.32
CA GLU A 182 -9.26 -21.29 2.67
C GLU A 182 -7.84 -21.34 2.05
N LYS A 183 -7.63 -20.63 0.93
CA LYS A 183 -6.31 -20.51 0.26
C LYS A 183 -5.27 -19.62 0.98
N ASN A 184 -5.66 -18.85 2.02
CA ASN A 184 -4.76 -17.91 2.72
C ASN A 184 -4.29 -18.42 4.11
N GLN A 185 -4.31 -19.73 4.35
CA GLN A 185 -3.86 -20.34 5.62
C GLN A 185 -2.33 -20.36 5.84
N LYS A 186 -1.55 -19.66 5.01
CA LYS A 186 -0.12 -19.41 5.25
C LYS A 186 0.11 -17.96 5.68
N TYR A 187 -0.39 -17.58 6.86
CA TYR A 187 0.21 -16.47 7.60
C TYR A 187 1.25 -17.08 8.54
N PRO A 188 2.50 -16.58 8.56
CA PRO A 188 3.53 -17.12 9.45
C PRO A 188 3.03 -17.00 10.90
N ASN A 189 3.19 -18.10 11.63
CA ASN A 189 2.66 -18.24 12.98
C ASN A 189 3.24 -17.15 13.90
N ARG A 190 2.39 -16.64 14.79
CA ARG A 190 2.72 -15.61 15.81
C ARG A 190 3.90 -16.00 16.71
N GLN A 191 4.30 -17.27 16.72
CA GLN A 191 5.42 -17.82 17.48
C GLN A 191 6.80 -17.60 16.82
N GLU A 192 6.87 -17.41 15.50
CA GLU A 192 8.16 -17.21 14.81
C GLU A 192 8.80 -15.83 15.11
N PHE A 193 8.00 -14.85 15.56
CA PHE A 193 8.49 -13.53 15.95
C PHE A 193 9.16 -13.48 17.33
N GLN A 194 9.10 -14.56 18.13
CA GLN A 194 9.72 -14.62 19.45
C GLN A 194 11.12 -15.28 19.46
N GLN A 195 11.59 -15.84 18.33
CA GLN A 195 12.88 -16.53 18.26
C GLN A 195 14.00 -15.74 17.60
N ILE A 196 13.77 -14.48 17.24
CA ILE A 196 14.83 -13.59 16.73
C ILE A 196 14.91 -12.38 17.67
N ILE A 197 15.47 -12.62 18.84
CA ILE A 197 16.03 -11.61 19.75
C ILE A 197 17.54 -11.79 19.72
#